data_AF-A0AB73SYZ9-F1
#
_entry.id   AF-A0AB73SYZ9-F1
#
_cell.length_a   1.000
_cell.length_b   1.000
_cell.length_c   1.000
_cell.angle_alpha   90.00
_cell.angle_beta   90.00
_cell.angle_gamma   90.00
#
_symmetry.space_group_name_H-M   'P 1'
#
loop_
_entity.id
_entity.type
_entity.pdbx_description
1 polymer ?
#
loop_
_entity_poly.entity_id
_entity_poly.type
_entity_poly.pdbx_seq_one_letter_code
_entity_poly.pdbx_strand_id
1 'polypeptide(L)'
;MDIILKLNEAFESFMSYFNGRKESIAFLGVYFLVLIYIWFQKDKEKIQMLIPMSVFLAATVFNFFVMEYLVIPLGLDTEWYRMYWLVPVIPVTAYGAVELIRMQENKIRKCVIAALCIMCIYLCGQPVWKLGYNLQDNEYKVRDSLIEIVEIIRQDRQGDTARVLFPSEYYIYEVRQYDASILMATGRDTAMSAVRKAQNGEEIIFSENPGERVQQELAAANMCNKRVDPEVLKADLAATGTEYVVCDSKTDSEAWFEEAGCAEIGGSGQYKVLKVVF
;
A
#
# COMPACT_ATOMS: atom_id res chain seq x y z
N MET A 1 27.78 18.95 -6.85
CA MET A 1 26.43 18.42 -7.05
C MET A 1 25.57 19.03 -5.97
N ASP A 2 24.78 20.03 -6.35
CA ASP A 2 24.29 21.08 -5.45
C ASP A 2 23.37 20.55 -4.35
N ILE A 3 23.56 21.06 -3.15
CA ILE A 3 22.67 20.86 -1.99
C ILE A 3 21.20 21.13 -2.36
N ILE A 4 20.97 22.06 -3.30
CA ILE A 4 19.65 22.39 -3.87
C ILE A 4 19.03 21.20 -4.60
N LEU A 5 19.82 20.48 -5.40
CA LEU A 5 19.34 19.31 -6.15
C LEU A 5 18.91 18.20 -5.19
N LYS A 6 19.71 17.96 -4.14
CA LYS A 6 19.41 16.96 -3.13
C LYS A 6 18.23 17.34 -2.22
N LEU A 7 18.09 18.63 -1.89
CA LEU A 7 16.91 19.15 -1.19
C LEU A 7 15.63 18.92 -1.99
N ASN A 8 15.69 19.10 -3.32
CA ASN A 8 14.57 18.79 -4.19
C ASN A 8 14.25 17.29 -4.20
N GLU A 9 15.24 16.41 -4.31
CA GLU A 9 15.03 14.95 -4.28
C GLU A 9 14.40 14.47 -2.96
N ALA A 10 14.82 15.02 -1.83
CA ALA A 10 14.24 14.71 -0.54
C ALA A 10 12.83 15.27 -0.37
N PHE A 11 12.58 16.46 -0.91
CA PHE A 11 11.24 17.03 -0.95
C PHE A 11 10.31 16.18 -1.83
N GLU A 12 10.75 15.74 -3.00
CA GLU A 12 10.01 14.83 -3.87
C GLU A 12 9.75 13.48 -3.18
N SER A 13 10.74 12.94 -2.44
CA SER A 13 10.58 11.72 -1.65
C SER A 13 9.54 11.89 -0.52
N PHE A 14 9.56 13.03 0.17
CA PHE A 14 8.55 13.39 1.17
C PHE A 14 7.15 13.53 0.54
N MET A 15 7.05 14.20 -0.61
CA MET A 15 5.80 14.36 -1.36
C MET A 15 5.27 13.00 -1.86
N SER A 16 6.17 12.12 -2.31
CA SER A 16 5.89 10.75 -2.73
C SER A 16 5.37 9.90 -1.57
N TYR A 17 5.93 10.03 -0.35
CA TYR A 17 5.40 9.33 0.82
C TYR A 17 3.96 9.74 1.16
N PHE A 18 3.67 11.04 1.10
CA PHE A 18 2.30 11.53 1.23
C PHE A 18 1.44 11.29 -0.02
N ASN A 19 1.95 10.44 -0.93
CA ASN A 19 1.30 9.89 -2.11
C ASN A 19 0.90 10.95 -3.15
N GLY A 20 1.61 12.09 -3.17
CA GLY A 20 1.21 13.27 -3.95
C GLY A 20 -0.17 13.82 -3.57
N ARG A 21 -0.79 13.29 -2.51
CA ARG A 21 -2.14 13.65 -2.07
C ARG A 21 -2.05 14.97 -1.30
N LYS A 22 -2.52 16.03 -1.96
CA LYS A 22 -2.58 17.40 -1.41
C LYS A 22 -3.29 17.44 -0.06
N GLU A 23 -4.20 16.50 0.19
CA GLU A 23 -4.96 16.35 1.41
C GLU A 23 -4.07 15.99 2.62
N SER A 24 -3.07 15.12 2.42
CA SER A 24 -2.16 14.71 3.50
C SER A 24 -1.28 15.86 3.99
N ILE A 25 -0.84 16.72 3.08
CA ILE A 25 -0.07 17.93 3.37
C ILE A 25 -0.95 18.96 4.10
N ALA A 26 -2.23 19.06 3.74
CA ALA A 26 -3.18 19.91 4.44
C ALA A 26 -3.34 19.51 5.91
N PHE A 27 -3.37 18.21 6.23
CA PHE A 27 -3.43 17.73 7.62
C PHE A 27 -2.16 18.09 8.43
N LEU A 28 -0.98 18.04 7.81
CA LEU A 28 0.26 18.54 8.44
C LEU A 28 0.20 20.06 8.68
N GLY A 29 -0.34 20.82 7.74
CA GLY A 29 -0.58 22.26 7.92
C GLY A 29 -1.49 22.56 9.12
N VAL A 30 -2.63 21.85 9.22
CA VAL A 30 -3.55 21.95 10.37
C VAL A 30 -2.84 21.57 11.67
N TYR A 31 -2.04 20.51 11.66
CA TYR A 31 -1.23 20.10 12.81
C TYR A 31 -0.33 21.24 13.32
N PHE A 32 0.45 21.87 12.44
CA PHE A 32 1.30 23.00 12.84
C PHE A 32 0.51 24.21 13.35
N LEU A 33 -0.65 24.51 12.75
CA LEU A 33 -1.53 25.58 13.23
C LEU A 33 -2.03 25.32 14.65
N VAL A 34 -2.40 24.08 14.96
CA VAL A 34 -2.84 23.69 16.31
C VAL A 34 -1.68 23.77 17.31
N LEU A 35 -0.45 23.38 16.92
CA LEU A 35 0.73 23.56 17.77
C LEU A 35 1.02 25.03 18.07
N ILE A 36 0.94 25.91 17.07
CA ILE A 36 1.10 27.36 17.25
C ILE A 36 0.03 27.89 18.21
N TYR A 37 -1.21 27.45 18.05
CA TYR A 37 -2.29 27.79 18.97
C TYR A 37 -2.01 27.32 20.41
N ILE A 38 -1.54 26.09 20.61
CA ILE A 38 -1.15 25.56 21.92
C ILE A 38 -0.01 26.37 22.53
N TRP A 39 0.98 26.76 21.71
CA TRP A 39 2.07 27.64 22.15
C TRP A 39 1.53 28.97 22.69
N PHE A 40 0.55 29.57 22.01
CA PHE A 40 -0.08 30.82 22.46
C PHE A 40 -0.99 30.65 23.68
N GLN A 41 -1.58 29.47 23.91
CA GLN A 41 -2.31 29.21 25.17
C GLN A 41 -1.41 29.26 26.40
N LYS A 42 -0.08 29.10 26.24
CA LYS A 42 0.90 29.04 27.34
C LYS A 42 0.62 27.96 28.38
N ASP A 43 -0.09 26.91 27.98
CA ASP A 43 -0.34 25.72 28.78
C ASP A 43 0.95 24.89 28.88
N LYS A 44 1.60 24.94 30.05
CA LYS A 44 2.93 24.36 30.25
C LYS A 44 2.96 22.86 29.98
N GLU A 45 1.94 22.13 30.40
CA GLU A 45 1.89 20.67 30.24
C GLU A 45 1.79 20.28 28.77
N LYS A 46 0.86 20.90 28.04
CA LYS A 46 0.68 20.64 26.60
C LYS A 46 1.90 21.04 25.78
N ILE A 47 2.51 22.19 26.12
CA ILE A 47 3.73 22.67 25.47
C ILE A 47 4.88 21.67 25.70
N GLN A 48 5.10 21.24 26.94
CA GLN A 48 6.17 20.30 27.29
C GLN A 48 5.98 18.92 26.65
N MET A 49 4.75 18.47 26.44
CA MET A 49 4.48 17.18 25.82
C MET A 49 4.57 17.22 24.29
N LEU A 50 3.92 18.18 23.63
CA LEU A 50 3.70 18.15 22.19
C LEU A 50 4.81 18.84 21.38
N ILE A 51 5.41 19.88 21.93
CA ILE A 51 6.35 20.73 21.18
C ILE A 51 7.73 20.11 21.10
N PRO A 52 8.34 19.61 22.18
CA PRO A 52 9.57 18.83 22.09
C PRO A 52 9.46 17.63 21.15
N MET A 53 8.33 16.92 21.18
CA MET A 53 8.07 15.80 20.27
C MET A 53 8.06 16.27 18.81
N SER A 54 7.35 17.36 18.52
CA SER A 54 7.29 17.95 17.17
C SER A 54 8.64 18.45 16.68
N VAL A 55 9.41 19.11 17.55
CA VAL A 55 10.76 19.62 17.26
C VAL A 55 11.72 18.46 17.03
N PHE A 56 11.66 17.40 17.85
CA PHE A 56 12.45 16.20 17.67
C PHE A 56 12.17 15.54 16.32
N LEU A 57 10.91 15.38 15.95
CA LEU A 57 10.50 14.82 14.66
C LEU A 57 10.92 15.72 13.49
N ALA A 58 10.84 17.04 13.63
CA ALA A 58 11.35 17.98 12.63
C ALA A 58 12.87 17.89 12.47
N ALA A 59 13.61 17.76 13.58
CA ALA A 59 15.06 17.64 13.59
C ALA A 59 15.58 16.28 13.12
N THR A 60 14.73 15.25 13.08
CA THR A 60 15.07 13.87 12.68
C THR A 60 14.35 13.48 11.39
N VAL A 61 13.06 13.14 11.49
CA VAL A 61 12.20 12.59 10.43
C VAL A 61 12.08 13.50 9.22
N PHE A 62 11.96 14.81 9.45
CA PHE A 62 11.86 15.81 8.38
C PHE A 62 13.20 16.48 8.07
N ASN A 63 14.30 16.03 8.66
CA ASN A 63 15.62 16.61 8.45
C ASN A 63 16.37 15.88 7.33
N PHE A 64 16.55 16.60 6.23
CA PHE A 64 17.30 16.12 5.06
C PHE A 64 18.69 15.57 5.41
N PHE A 65 19.42 16.22 6.32
CA PHE A 65 20.77 15.80 6.68
C PHE A 65 20.77 14.46 7.42
N VAL A 66 19.75 14.19 8.22
CA VAL A 66 19.63 12.89 8.90
C VAL A 66 19.36 11.80 7.87
N MET A 67 18.50 12.06 6.89
CA MET A 67 18.25 11.11 5.79
C MET A 67 19.52 10.77 5.02
N GLU A 68 20.22 11.78 4.52
CA GLU A 68 21.39 11.61 3.65
C GLU A 68 22.57 10.95 4.37
N TYR A 69 22.87 11.38 5.60
CA TYR A 69 24.11 11.01 6.28
C TYR A 69 23.96 9.89 7.30
N LEU A 70 22.74 9.52 7.68
CA LEU A 70 22.50 8.48 8.67
C LEU A 70 21.59 7.37 8.12
N VAL A 71 20.44 7.71 7.54
CA VAL A 71 19.44 6.71 7.17
C VAL A 71 19.85 5.89 5.95
N ILE A 72 20.19 6.57 4.84
CA ILE A 72 20.60 5.91 3.60
C ILE A 72 21.87 5.06 3.82
N PRO A 73 22.94 5.56 4.48
CA PRO A 73 24.14 4.75 4.73
C PRO A 73 23.90 3.53 5.63
N LEU A 74 22.88 3.56 6.49
CA LEU A 74 22.49 2.43 7.35
C LEU A 74 21.53 1.44 6.66
N GLY A 75 21.13 1.70 5.41
CA GLY A 75 20.17 0.85 4.69
C GLY A 75 18.77 0.86 5.30
N LEU A 76 18.39 1.97 5.95
CA LEU A 76 17.08 2.14 6.60
C LEU A 76 16.09 2.94 5.74
N ASP A 77 16.44 3.22 4.49
CA ASP A 77 15.69 4.02 3.53
C ASP A 77 14.30 3.43 3.24
N THR A 78 14.21 2.11 3.14
CA THR A 78 12.94 1.40 2.87
C THR A 78 11.95 1.49 4.02
N GLU A 79 12.42 1.66 5.27
CA GLU A 79 11.57 1.65 6.47
C GLU A 79 11.46 3.02 7.16
N TRP A 80 12.25 3.99 6.71
CA TRP A 80 12.28 5.33 7.27
C TRP A 80 10.91 5.99 7.32
N TYR A 81 10.08 5.71 6.32
CA TYR A 81 8.75 6.27 6.24
C TYR A 81 7.88 5.94 7.46
N ARG A 82 8.15 4.84 8.17
CA ARG A 82 7.44 4.48 9.42
C ARG A 82 7.63 5.52 10.51
N MET A 83 8.71 6.30 10.46
CA MET A 83 8.94 7.40 11.39
C MET A 83 7.89 8.52 11.25
N TYR A 84 7.27 8.66 10.07
CA TYR A 84 6.13 9.57 9.89
C TYR A 84 4.92 9.16 10.74
N TRP A 85 4.78 7.88 11.11
CA TRP A 85 3.69 7.41 12.00
C TRP A 85 3.87 7.86 13.45
N LEU A 86 5.08 8.26 13.84
CA LEU A 86 5.35 8.80 15.17
C LEU A 86 4.80 10.21 15.32
N VAL A 87 4.52 10.92 14.23
CA VAL A 87 3.98 12.29 14.30
C VAL A 87 2.54 12.22 14.82
N PRO A 88 2.20 12.87 15.94
CA PRO A 88 0.88 12.78 16.54
C PRO A 88 -0.15 13.68 15.81
N VAL A 89 -0.16 13.64 14.48
CA VAL A 89 -1.04 14.44 13.61
C VAL A 89 -2.49 14.23 13.99
N ILE A 90 -2.93 12.96 14.08
CA ILE A 90 -4.32 12.60 14.36
C ILE A 90 -4.79 13.16 15.72
N PRO A 91 -4.16 12.84 16.86
CA PRO A 91 -4.65 13.32 18.15
C PRO A 91 -4.54 14.84 18.31
N VAL A 92 -3.49 15.48 17.77
CA VAL A 92 -3.34 16.94 17.88
C VAL A 92 -4.36 17.69 17.02
N THR A 93 -4.60 17.25 15.78
CA THR A 93 -5.63 17.86 14.93
C THR A 93 -7.03 17.65 15.50
N ALA A 94 -7.33 16.47 16.06
CA ALA A 94 -8.59 16.21 16.75
C ALA A 94 -8.79 17.13 17.96
N TYR A 95 -7.75 17.31 18.78
CA TYR A 95 -7.76 18.28 19.89
C TYR A 95 -8.10 19.69 19.39
N GLY A 96 -7.43 20.16 18.33
CA GLY A 96 -7.68 21.48 17.74
C GLY A 96 -9.13 21.65 17.27
N ALA A 97 -9.70 20.64 16.63
CA ALA A 97 -11.10 20.66 16.18
C ALA A 97 -12.08 20.73 17.37
N VAL A 98 -11.86 19.91 18.41
CA VAL A 98 -12.69 19.92 19.63
C VAL A 98 -12.58 21.26 20.35
N GLU A 99 -11.38 21.84 20.43
CA GLU A 99 -11.16 23.13 21.08
C GLU A 99 -11.84 24.27 20.33
N LEU A 100 -11.77 24.29 19.00
CA LEU A 100 -12.50 25.23 18.14
C LEU A 100 -14.01 25.22 18.41
N ILE A 101 -14.59 24.02 18.57
CA ILE A 101 -15.99 23.81 18.91
C ILE A 101 -16.26 24.30 20.35
N ARG A 102 -15.38 23.96 21.29
CA ARG A 102 -15.53 24.30 22.73
C ARG A 102 -15.51 25.81 22.96
N MET A 103 -14.67 26.55 22.24
CA MET A 103 -14.54 28.01 22.33
C MET A 103 -15.83 28.76 21.95
N GLN A 104 -16.81 28.12 21.30
CA GLN A 104 -18.08 28.75 20.97
C GLN A 104 -19.04 28.73 22.15
N GLU A 105 -19.43 29.92 22.63
CA GLU A 105 -20.46 30.08 23.67
C GLU A 105 -21.87 29.83 23.12
N ASN A 106 -22.15 30.29 21.89
CA ASN A 106 -23.45 30.14 21.26
C ASN A 106 -23.66 28.70 20.73
N LYS A 107 -24.74 28.05 21.18
CA LYS A 107 -25.10 26.67 20.79
C LYS A 107 -25.23 26.48 19.28
N ILE A 108 -25.81 27.44 18.56
CA ILE A 108 -25.96 27.38 17.10
C ILE A 108 -24.58 27.42 16.44
N ARG A 109 -23.71 28.36 16.84
CA ARG A 109 -22.34 28.45 16.31
C ARG A 109 -21.55 27.18 16.59
N LYS A 110 -21.69 26.61 17.79
CA LYS A 110 -21.08 25.34 18.17
C LYS A 110 -21.51 24.20 17.23
N CYS A 111 -22.81 24.07 16.96
CA CYS A 111 -23.34 23.08 16.02
C CYS A 111 -22.84 23.32 14.59
N VAL A 112 -22.80 24.58 14.13
CA VAL A 112 -22.30 24.94 12.79
C VAL A 112 -20.82 24.56 12.63
N ILE A 113 -19.97 24.91 13.60
CA ILE A 113 -18.54 24.55 13.54
C ILE A 113 -18.36 23.03 13.59
N ALA A 114 -19.10 22.33 14.45
CA ALA A 114 -19.04 20.87 14.49
C ALA A 114 -19.44 20.23 13.15
N ALA A 115 -20.50 20.73 12.51
CA ALA A 115 -20.92 20.26 11.19
C ALA A 115 -19.85 20.54 10.11
N LEU A 116 -19.19 21.70 10.15
CA LEU A 116 -18.07 22.03 9.25
C LEU A 116 -16.89 21.08 9.46
N CYS A 117 -16.52 20.76 10.71
CA CYS A 117 -15.46 19.79 10.99
C CYS A 117 -15.78 18.41 10.42
N ILE A 118 -17.01 17.92 10.61
CA ILE A 118 -17.46 16.62 10.03
C ILE A 118 -17.43 16.67 8.50
N MET A 119 -17.88 17.77 7.91
CA MET A 119 -17.85 17.96 6.46
C MET A 119 -16.42 17.96 5.91
N CYS A 120 -15.47 18.62 6.58
CA CYS A 120 -14.06 18.58 6.19
C CYS A 120 -13.49 17.15 6.25
N ILE A 121 -13.83 16.36 7.28
CA ILE A 121 -13.39 14.96 7.37
C ILE A 121 -13.98 14.15 6.20
N TYR A 122 -15.25 14.35 5.88
CA TYR A 122 -15.90 13.65 4.78
C TYR A 122 -15.31 14.02 3.39
N LEU A 123 -15.00 15.30 3.17
CA LEU A 123 -14.46 15.79 1.89
C LEU A 123 -12.97 15.47 1.71
N CYS A 124 -12.17 15.52 2.79
CA CYS A 124 -10.74 15.19 2.75
C CYS A 124 -10.49 13.68 2.86
N GLY A 125 -11.47 12.91 3.33
CA GLY A 125 -11.38 11.47 3.52
C GLY A 125 -11.79 10.69 2.26
N GLN A 126 -11.19 9.52 2.08
CA GLN A 126 -11.66 8.50 1.14
C GLN A 126 -12.25 7.35 1.97
N PRO A 127 -13.50 6.94 1.71
CA PRO A 127 -14.04 5.78 2.40
C PRO A 127 -13.27 4.51 2.03
N VAL A 128 -13.02 3.65 3.01
CA VAL A 128 -12.13 2.48 2.86
C VAL A 128 -12.61 1.51 1.78
N TRP A 129 -13.93 1.40 1.55
CA TRP A 129 -14.48 0.55 0.50
C TRP A 129 -14.13 0.99 -0.92
N LYS A 130 -13.89 2.29 -1.17
CA LYS A 130 -13.40 2.76 -2.47
C LYS A 130 -11.98 2.31 -2.75
N LEU A 131 -11.24 1.91 -1.72
CA LEU A 131 -9.91 1.32 -1.83
C LEU A 131 -9.96 -0.20 -2.07
N GLY A 132 -11.15 -0.76 -2.36
CA GLY A 132 -11.33 -2.19 -2.61
C GLY A 132 -11.51 -3.04 -1.36
N TYR A 133 -11.60 -2.42 -0.17
CA TYR A 133 -11.86 -3.13 1.08
C TYR A 133 -13.35 -3.45 1.25
N ASN A 134 -13.70 -4.72 1.09
CA ASN A 134 -15.05 -5.20 1.41
C ASN A 134 -15.00 -5.97 2.73
N LEU A 135 -15.80 -5.53 3.71
CA LEU A 135 -16.00 -6.28 4.96
C LEU A 135 -16.60 -7.64 4.62
N GLN A 136 -15.90 -8.70 5.05
CA GLN A 136 -16.32 -10.08 4.83
C GLN A 136 -17.03 -10.61 6.07
N ASP A 137 -18.17 -11.28 5.86
CA ASP A 137 -19.02 -11.74 6.96
C ASP A 137 -18.54 -13.07 7.55
N ASN A 138 -17.77 -13.87 6.80
CA ASN A 138 -17.22 -15.13 7.30
C ASN A 138 -16.24 -14.95 8.48
N GLU A 139 -15.96 -16.04 9.19
CA GLU A 139 -15.11 -16.06 10.40
C GLU A 139 -13.67 -15.65 10.10
N TYR A 140 -13.16 -16.03 8.93
CA TYR A 140 -11.79 -15.78 8.50
C TYR A 140 -11.53 -14.33 8.08
N LYS A 141 -12.58 -13.54 7.84
CA LYS A 141 -12.50 -12.15 7.35
C LYS A 141 -11.74 -12.01 6.03
N VAL A 142 -11.81 -13.03 5.17
CA VAL A 142 -11.26 -13.06 3.80
C VAL A 142 -12.37 -13.33 2.80
N ARG A 143 -12.15 -13.19 1.49
CA ARG A 143 -13.22 -13.47 0.50
C ARG A 143 -13.59 -14.95 0.47
N ASP A 144 -14.88 -15.26 0.35
CA ASP A 144 -15.34 -16.66 0.15
C ASP A 144 -14.72 -17.27 -1.12
N SER A 145 -14.57 -16.46 -2.17
CA SER A 145 -13.91 -16.90 -3.41
C SER A 145 -12.45 -17.31 -3.21
N LEU A 146 -11.75 -16.70 -2.25
CA LEU A 146 -10.40 -17.11 -1.91
C LEU A 146 -10.39 -18.48 -1.22
N ILE A 147 -11.33 -18.71 -0.29
CA ILE A 147 -11.45 -19.97 0.44
C ILE A 147 -11.67 -21.13 -0.55
N GLU A 148 -12.57 -20.93 -1.52
CA GLU A 148 -12.85 -21.91 -2.58
C GLU A 148 -11.62 -22.15 -3.48
N ILE A 149 -10.93 -21.09 -3.91
CA ILE A 149 -9.69 -21.19 -4.72
C ILE A 149 -8.60 -21.98 -3.97
N VAL A 150 -8.38 -21.69 -2.69
CA VAL A 150 -7.39 -22.40 -1.89
C VAL A 150 -7.77 -23.87 -1.72
N GLU A 151 -9.06 -24.18 -1.59
CA GLU A 151 -9.53 -25.56 -1.52
C GLU A 151 -9.35 -26.31 -2.84
N ILE A 152 -9.60 -25.68 -4.00
CA ILE A 152 -9.29 -26.24 -5.32
C ILE A 152 -7.80 -26.61 -5.42
N ILE A 153 -6.92 -25.67 -5.03
CA ILE A 153 -5.46 -25.90 -5.05
C ILE A 153 -5.07 -27.01 -4.08
N ARG A 154 -5.69 -27.06 -2.89
CA ARG A 154 -5.41 -28.08 -1.88
C ARG A 154 -5.80 -29.49 -2.34
N GLN A 155 -6.89 -29.61 -3.08
CA GLN A 155 -7.36 -30.90 -3.60
C GLN A 155 -6.47 -31.42 -4.75
N ASP A 156 -5.89 -30.53 -5.54
CA ASP A 156 -5.05 -30.91 -6.68
C ASP A 156 -3.54 -31.04 -6.33
N ARG A 157 -3.04 -30.32 -5.33
CA ARG A 157 -1.61 -30.32 -5.00
C ARG A 157 -1.13 -31.68 -4.49
N GLN A 158 0.09 -32.04 -4.88
CA GLN A 158 0.72 -33.30 -4.47
C GLN A 158 1.55 -33.17 -3.19
N GLY A 159 1.95 -31.95 -2.82
CA GLY A 159 2.78 -31.66 -1.65
C GLY A 159 2.02 -30.96 -0.52
N ASP A 160 2.75 -30.72 0.58
CA ASP A 160 2.22 -29.97 1.72
C ASP A 160 2.03 -28.49 1.43
N THR A 161 2.77 -27.95 0.46
CA THR A 161 2.73 -26.56 0.04
C THR A 161 2.43 -26.45 -1.46
N ALA A 162 1.96 -25.28 -1.89
CA ALA A 162 1.76 -24.96 -3.30
C ALA A 162 2.23 -23.53 -3.58
N ARG A 163 3.04 -23.32 -4.62
CA ARG A 163 3.49 -21.98 -5.04
C ARG A 163 2.55 -21.40 -6.10
N VAL A 164 1.95 -20.26 -5.78
CA VAL A 164 0.83 -19.67 -6.53
C VAL A 164 1.13 -18.24 -6.97
N LEU A 165 0.84 -17.92 -8.23
CA LEU A 165 0.83 -16.56 -8.76
C LEU A 165 -0.57 -15.96 -8.60
N PHE A 166 -0.67 -14.87 -7.86
CA PHE A 166 -1.94 -14.22 -7.54
C PHE A 166 -2.25 -13.01 -8.44
N PRO A 167 -3.53 -12.66 -8.63
CA PRO A 167 -3.96 -11.59 -9.55
C PRO A 167 -3.86 -10.19 -8.92
N SER A 168 -3.62 -10.09 -7.60
CA SER A 168 -3.49 -8.80 -6.91
C SER A 168 -2.79 -8.94 -5.56
N GLU A 169 -2.29 -7.82 -5.03
CA GLU A 169 -1.73 -7.76 -3.68
C GLU A 169 -2.75 -8.08 -2.58
N TYR A 170 -4.03 -7.76 -2.79
CA TYR A 170 -5.07 -8.07 -1.82
C TYR A 170 -5.27 -9.58 -1.66
N TYR A 171 -5.19 -10.32 -2.77
CA TYR A 171 -5.21 -11.79 -2.73
C TYR A 171 -4.04 -12.36 -1.92
N ILE A 172 -2.86 -11.75 -2.06
CA ILE A 172 -1.66 -12.13 -1.30
C ILE A 172 -1.84 -11.92 0.21
N TYR A 173 -2.43 -10.80 0.63
CA TYR A 173 -2.64 -10.55 2.07
C TYR A 173 -3.67 -11.50 2.67
N GLU A 174 -4.79 -11.71 1.97
CA GLU A 174 -5.86 -12.57 2.46
C GLU A 174 -5.44 -14.04 2.50
N VAL A 175 -4.71 -14.54 1.50
CA VAL A 175 -4.27 -15.95 1.50
C VAL A 175 -3.32 -16.23 2.65
N ARG A 176 -2.43 -15.27 2.99
CA ARG A 176 -1.51 -15.39 4.14
C ARG A 176 -2.24 -15.40 5.48
N GLN A 177 -3.38 -14.73 5.57
CA GLN A 177 -4.25 -14.76 6.75
C GLN A 177 -5.00 -16.09 6.86
N TYR A 178 -5.36 -16.70 5.73
CA TYR A 178 -6.17 -17.91 5.67
C TYR A 178 -5.36 -19.22 5.73
N ASP A 179 -4.32 -19.36 4.92
CA ASP A 179 -3.54 -20.59 4.78
C ASP A 179 -2.04 -20.34 4.51
N ALA A 180 -1.19 -20.71 5.47
CA ALA A 180 0.27 -20.56 5.39
C ALA A 180 0.96 -21.57 4.45
N SER A 181 0.26 -22.62 4.00
CA SER A 181 0.80 -23.61 3.06
C SER A 181 0.82 -23.12 1.61
N ILE A 182 0.12 -22.02 1.32
CA ILE A 182 0.13 -21.40 0.00
C ILE A 182 1.26 -20.36 -0.07
N LEU A 183 2.26 -20.66 -0.90
CA LEU A 183 3.44 -19.84 -1.12
C LEU A 183 3.22 -18.90 -2.31
N MET A 184 3.87 -17.74 -2.29
CA MET A 184 3.78 -16.78 -3.41
C MET A 184 4.83 -17.10 -4.47
N ALA A 185 4.43 -17.06 -5.74
CA ALA A 185 5.33 -17.16 -6.88
C ALA A 185 6.27 -15.94 -7.01
N THR A 186 5.79 -14.77 -6.62
CA THR A 186 6.52 -13.51 -6.72
C THR A 186 6.74 -12.89 -5.34
N GLY A 187 7.89 -12.25 -5.17
CA GLY A 187 8.17 -11.39 -4.04
C GLY A 187 7.31 -10.12 -4.11
N ARG A 188 6.72 -9.74 -2.98
CA ARG A 188 5.78 -8.62 -2.91
C ARG A 188 6.39 -7.34 -3.47
N ASP A 189 7.56 -6.93 -2.98
CA ASP A 189 8.09 -5.61 -3.31
C ASP A 189 8.50 -5.50 -4.78
N THR A 190 9.07 -6.57 -5.33
CA THR A 190 9.42 -6.69 -6.75
C THR A 190 8.17 -6.65 -7.63
N ALA A 191 7.13 -7.44 -7.31
CA ALA A 191 5.85 -7.41 -8.02
C ALA A 191 5.18 -6.02 -7.93
N MET A 192 5.17 -5.42 -6.74
CA MET A 192 4.56 -4.11 -6.50
C MET A 192 5.27 -2.97 -7.20
N SER A 193 6.57 -3.10 -7.51
CA SER A 193 7.28 -2.10 -8.32
C SER A 193 6.67 -1.96 -9.72
N ALA A 194 6.27 -3.08 -10.35
CA ALA A 194 5.61 -3.07 -11.65
C ALA A 194 4.16 -2.57 -11.55
N VAL A 195 3.43 -3.00 -10.52
CA VAL A 195 2.03 -2.57 -10.27
C VAL A 195 1.93 -1.07 -10.05
N ARG A 196 2.83 -0.48 -9.24
CA ARG A 196 2.85 0.96 -8.97
C ARG A 196 3.08 1.78 -10.22
N LYS A 197 4.06 1.38 -11.05
CA LYS A 197 4.30 2.03 -12.36
C LYS A 197 3.06 1.99 -13.24
N ALA A 198 2.43 0.82 -13.34
CA ALA A 198 1.20 0.66 -14.14
C ALA A 198 0.05 1.55 -13.64
N GLN A 199 -0.15 1.62 -12.32
CA GLN A 199 -1.18 2.48 -11.70
C GLN A 199 -0.95 3.98 -11.95
N ASN A 200 0.32 4.40 -12.03
CA ASN A 200 0.70 5.78 -12.34
C ASN A 200 0.64 6.09 -13.85
N GLY A 201 0.32 5.12 -14.71
CA GLY A 201 0.38 5.27 -16.16
C GLY A 201 1.81 5.35 -16.71
N GLU A 202 2.80 4.91 -15.92
CA GLU A 202 4.19 4.85 -16.34
C GLU A 202 4.47 3.56 -17.12
N GLU A 203 5.45 3.63 -18.03
CA GLU A 203 5.90 2.44 -18.74
C GLU A 203 6.62 1.48 -17.78
N ILE A 204 6.18 0.23 -17.74
CA ILE A 204 6.87 -0.83 -17.00
C ILE A 204 8.15 -1.20 -17.75
N ILE A 205 9.25 -0.59 -17.34
CA ILE A 205 10.62 -1.01 -17.69
C ILE A 205 11.05 -2.06 -16.68
N PHE A 206 11.36 -3.26 -17.18
CA PHE A 206 11.80 -4.38 -16.36
C PHE A 206 13.27 -4.23 -15.93
N SER A 207 13.60 -4.77 -14.77
CA SER A 207 14.95 -4.77 -14.20
C SER A 207 15.93 -5.53 -15.09
N GLU A 208 17.19 -5.08 -15.13
CA GLU A 208 18.28 -5.85 -15.75
C GLU A 208 18.68 -7.06 -14.88
N ASN A 209 18.35 -7.04 -13.59
CA ASN A 209 18.57 -8.18 -12.69
C ASN A 209 17.59 -9.32 -13.05
N PRO A 210 18.08 -10.49 -13.49
CA PRO A 210 17.21 -11.59 -13.92
C PRO A 210 16.19 -12.02 -12.86
N GLY A 211 16.59 -12.05 -11.59
CA GLY A 211 15.70 -12.50 -10.52
C GLY A 211 14.54 -11.52 -10.24
N GLU A 212 14.77 -10.23 -10.49
CA GLU A 212 13.72 -9.21 -10.37
C GLU A 212 12.85 -9.16 -11.63
N ARG A 213 13.47 -9.26 -12.80
CA ARG A 213 12.82 -9.23 -14.11
C ARG A 213 11.70 -10.27 -14.20
N VAL A 214 12.03 -11.53 -13.91
CA VAL A 214 11.09 -12.66 -13.93
C VAL A 214 9.85 -12.37 -13.08
N GLN A 215 10.03 -11.80 -11.89
CA GLN A 215 8.92 -11.49 -10.99
C GLN A 215 8.09 -10.30 -11.48
N GLN A 216 8.73 -9.31 -12.12
CA GLN A 216 8.03 -8.17 -12.70
C GLN A 216 7.24 -8.55 -13.96
N GLU A 217 7.75 -9.47 -14.78
CA GLU A 217 7.05 -10.00 -15.97
C GLU A 217 5.78 -10.76 -15.56
N LEU A 218 5.87 -11.67 -14.58
CA LEU A 218 4.70 -12.36 -14.02
C LEU A 218 3.68 -11.40 -13.39
N ALA A 219 4.16 -10.40 -12.64
CA ALA A 219 3.27 -9.39 -12.04
C ALA A 219 2.61 -8.50 -13.12
N ALA A 220 3.35 -8.12 -14.16
CA ALA A 220 2.81 -7.33 -15.26
C ALA A 220 1.71 -8.08 -16.00
N ALA A 221 1.90 -9.38 -16.26
CA ALA A 221 0.90 -10.22 -16.90
C ALA A 221 -0.35 -10.40 -16.02
N ASN A 222 -0.18 -10.84 -14.77
CA ASN A 222 -1.32 -11.28 -13.96
C ASN A 222 -1.97 -10.17 -13.11
N MET A 223 -1.23 -9.12 -12.74
CA MET A 223 -1.73 -8.03 -11.89
C MET A 223 -1.98 -6.72 -12.65
N CYS A 224 -1.27 -6.49 -13.76
CA CYS A 224 -1.39 -5.26 -14.55
C CYS A 224 -2.14 -5.44 -15.87
N ASN A 225 -2.55 -6.67 -16.21
CA ASN A 225 -3.14 -7.01 -17.51
C ASN A 225 -2.28 -6.52 -18.70
N LYS A 226 -0.95 -6.63 -18.57
CA LYS A 226 0.01 -6.26 -19.62
C LYS A 226 0.50 -7.52 -20.31
N ARG A 227 0.30 -7.62 -21.62
CA ARG A 227 0.73 -8.77 -22.40
C ARG A 227 2.23 -9.00 -22.28
N VAL A 228 2.61 -10.22 -21.94
CA VAL A 228 3.96 -10.78 -21.98
C VAL A 228 3.95 -11.96 -22.93
N ASP A 229 5.06 -12.21 -23.62
CA ASP A 229 5.16 -13.34 -24.55
C ASP A 229 4.93 -14.68 -23.80
N PRO A 230 4.07 -15.59 -24.30
CA PRO A 230 3.81 -16.87 -23.65
C PRO A 230 5.05 -17.73 -23.40
N GLU A 231 6.07 -17.67 -24.27
CA GLU A 231 7.33 -18.41 -24.07
C GLU A 231 8.15 -17.82 -22.91
N VAL A 232 8.08 -16.50 -22.72
CA VAL A 232 8.68 -15.82 -21.57
C VAL A 232 7.93 -16.18 -20.30
N LEU A 233 6.59 -16.13 -20.31
CA LEU A 233 5.77 -16.54 -19.17
C LEU A 233 6.03 -17.99 -18.75
N LYS A 234 6.16 -18.89 -19.72
CA LYS A 234 6.51 -20.29 -19.49
C LYS A 234 7.85 -20.42 -18.77
N ALA A 235 8.88 -19.72 -19.26
CA ALA A 235 10.20 -19.71 -18.65
C ALA A 235 10.18 -19.10 -17.23
N ASP A 236 9.42 -18.04 -17.02
CA ASP A 236 9.30 -17.34 -15.74
C ASP A 236 8.57 -18.17 -14.68
N LEU A 237 7.49 -18.86 -15.08
CA LEU A 237 6.77 -19.80 -14.23
C LEU A 237 7.68 -20.95 -13.79
N ALA A 238 8.48 -21.50 -14.71
CA ALA A 238 9.47 -22.52 -14.39
C ALA A 238 10.57 -21.98 -13.45
N ALA A 239 11.10 -20.79 -13.73
CA ALA A 239 12.16 -20.17 -12.94
C ALA A 239 11.73 -19.86 -11.50
N THR A 240 10.46 -19.48 -11.30
CA THR A 240 9.87 -19.26 -9.98
C THR A 240 9.37 -20.55 -9.33
N GLY A 241 9.33 -21.68 -10.05
CA GLY A 241 8.72 -22.93 -9.60
C GLY A 241 7.25 -22.75 -9.26
N THR A 242 6.53 -21.96 -10.06
CA THR A 242 5.10 -21.71 -9.90
C THR A 242 4.33 -22.97 -10.29
N GLU A 243 3.40 -23.39 -9.43
CA GLU A 243 2.56 -24.57 -9.65
C GLU A 243 1.15 -24.20 -10.10
N TYR A 244 0.65 -23.04 -9.62
CA TYR A 244 -0.68 -22.54 -9.95
C TYR A 244 -0.67 -21.06 -10.27
N VAL A 245 -1.57 -20.64 -11.15
CA VAL A 245 -1.84 -19.24 -11.47
C VAL A 245 -3.31 -18.96 -11.20
N VAL A 246 -3.59 -17.91 -10.44
CA VAL A 246 -4.95 -17.41 -10.22
C VAL A 246 -5.13 -16.15 -11.06
N CYS A 247 -6.02 -16.22 -12.06
CA CYS A 247 -6.28 -15.14 -13.01
C CYS A 247 -7.62 -14.46 -12.73
N ASP A 248 -7.74 -13.17 -13.01
CA ASP A 248 -9.02 -12.46 -13.03
C ASP A 248 -9.70 -12.67 -14.39
N SER A 249 -10.92 -13.21 -14.39
CA SER A 249 -11.71 -13.51 -15.59
C SER A 249 -12.11 -12.27 -16.38
N LYS A 250 -11.87 -11.07 -15.84
CA LYS A 250 -12.06 -9.79 -16.55
C LYS A 250 -10.83 -9.35 -17.34
N THR A 251 -9.72 -10.09 -17.23
CA THR A 251 -8.44 -9.78 -17.90
C THR A 251 -8.13 -10.81 -18.96
N ASP A 252 -7.27 -10.44 -19.91
CA ASP A 252 -6.82 -11.35 -20.99
C ASP A 252 -5.71 -12.32 -20.49
N SER A 253 -5.34 -12.23 -19.21
CA SER A 253 -4.24 -12.99 -18.61
C SER A 253 -4.44 -14.50 -18.70
N GLU A 254 -5.69 -14.96 -18.59
CA GLU A 254 -6.05 -16.38 -18.74
C GLU A 254 -5.52 -16.96 -20.07
N ALA A 255 -5.85 -16.32 -21.20
CA ALA A 255 -5.44 -16.79 -22.52
C ALA A 255 -3.91 -16.82 -22.66
N TRP A 256 -3.19 -15.85 -22.09
CA TRP A 256 -1.73 -15.82 -22.15
C TRP A 256 -1.09 -16.95 -21.34
N PHE A 257 -1.66 -17.29 -20.18
CA PHE A 257 -1.19 -18.40 -19.36
C PHE A 257 -1.57 -19.77 -19.96
N GLU A 258 -2.71 -19.89 -20.63
CA GLU A 258 -3.06 -21.08 -21.41
C GLU A 258 -2.08 -21.28 -22.58
N GLU A 259 -1.77 -20.23 -23.35
CA GLU A 259 -0.75 -20.25 -24.41
C GLU A 259 0.64 -20.63 -23.86
N ALA A 260 0.97 -20.22 -22.62
CA ALA A 260 2.20 -20.58 -21.94
C ALA A 260 2.24 -22.04 -21.44
N GLY A 261 1.14 -22.78 -21.52
CA GLY A 261 1.03 -24.18 -21.09
C GLY A 261 0.46 -24.36 -19.69
N CYS A 262 -0.45 -23.50 -19.25
CA CYS A 262 -1.27 -23.74 -18.06
C CYS A 262 -2.64 -24.32 -18.44
N ALA A 263 -3.25 -25.11 -17.56
CA ALA A 263 -4.57 -25.72 -17.77
C ALA A 263 -5.55 -25.33 -16.65
N GLU A 264 -6.76 -24.92 -17.00
CA GLU A 264 -7.81 -24.60 -16.02
C GLU A 264 -8.21 -25.85 -15.22
N ILE A 265 -8.22 -25.71 -13.88
CA ILE A 265 -8.67 -26.78 -12.96
C ILE A 265 -9.91 -26.38 -12.15
N GLY A 266 -10.35 -25.13 -12.25
CA GLY A 266 -11.54 -24.62 -11.58
C GLY A 266 -11.51 -23.10 -11.43
N GLY A 267 -12.46 -22.57 -10.67
CA GLY A 267 -12.55 -21.14 -10.40
C GLY A 267 -13.62 -20.82 -9.36
N SER A 268 -13.58 -19.60 -8.85
CA SER A 268 -14.58 -19.08 -7.93
C SER A 268 -14.76 -17.56 -8.12
N GLY A 269 -16.02 -17.13 -8.15
CA GLY A 269 -16.39 -15.74 -8.41
C GLY A 269 -15.88 -15.27 -9.78
N GLN A 270 -15.06 -14.22 -9.79
CA GLN A 270 -14.43 -13.67 -10.99
C GLN A 270 -13.02 -14.23 -11.24
N TYR A 271 -12.60 -15.28 -10.53
CA TYR A 271 -11.23 -15.78 -10.60
C TYR A 271 -11.19 -17.22 -11.06
N LYS A 272 -10.19 -17.52 -11.88
CA LYS A 272 -9.89 -18.86 -12.38
C LYS A 272 -8.58 -19.36 -11.82
N VAL A 273 -8.47 -20.67 -11.65
CA VAL A 273 -7.28 -21.37 -11.20
C VAL A 273 -6.74 -22.20 -12.35
N LEU A 274 -5.53 -21.86 -12.77
CA LEU A 274 -4.77 -22.57 -13.81
C LEU A 274 -3.63 -23.34 -13.14
N LYS A 275 -3.42 -24.60 -13.54
CA LYS A 275 -2.29 -25.43 -13.13
C LYS A 275 -1.19 -25.35 -14.18
N VAL A 276 0.06 -25.24 -13.75
CA VAL A 276 1.22 -25.32 -14.65
C VAL A 276 1.46 -26.78 -15.01
N VAL A 277 1.48 -27.13 -16.31
CA VAL A 277 1.52 -28.54 -16.77
C VAL A 277 2.78 -28.93 -17.57
N PHE A 278 3.89 -28.20 -17.41
CA PHE A 278 5.16 -28.45 -18.10
C PHE A 278 6.35 -28.54 -17.15
#